data_AF-A0A7S4CIH9-F1
#
_entry.id   AF-A0A7S4CIH9-F1
#
_cell.length_a   1.000
_cell.length_b   1.000
_cell.length_c   1.000
_cell.angle_alpha   90.00
_cell.angle_beta   90.00
_cell.angle_gamma   90.00
#
_symmetry.space_group_name_H-M   'P 1'
#
loop_
_entity.id
_entity.type
_entity.pdbx_description
1 polymer ?
#
loop_
_entity_poly.entity_id
_entity_poly.type
_entity_poly.pdbx_seq_one_letter_code
_entity_poly.pdbx_strand_id
1 'polypeptide(L)'
;KLILPIPRHRSERFEVLIYPNSWDFDKWEYIMDQVTIANHGYITVGYSARGWHMSGGTIGVAGPEDASDISTIIDWVLANHVGLADPNKVGMVGLSYGGMLALLGAAADP
;
A
#
# COMPACT_ATOMS: atom_id res chain seq x y z
N LYS A 1 -2.38 0.36 7.73
CA LYS A 1 -1.28 0.12 8.67
C LYS A 1 0.00 0.46 7.97
N LEU A 2 0.67 1.51 8.45
CA LEU A 2 2.00 1.89 8.00
C LEU A 2 3.05 1.24 8.91
N ILE A 3 4.13 0.73 8.34
CA ILE A 3 5.35 0.30 9.04
C ILE A 3 6.54 0.93 8.33
N LEU A 4 7.40 1.58 9.11
CA LEU A 4 8.58 2.26 8.61
C LEU A 4 9.83 1.39 8.87
N PRO A 5 10.80 1.38 7.95
CA PRO A 5 12.11 0.80 8.20
C PRO A 5 12.90 1.71 9.16
N ILE A 6 14.00 1.20 9.70
CA ILE A 6 14.92 1.98 10.55
C ILE A 6 16.05 2.52 9.67
N PRO A 7 16.16 3.86 9.48
CA PRO A 7 17.24 4.42 8.68
C PRO A 7 18.59 4.28 9.37
N ARG A 8 19.62 3.93 8.59
CA ARG A 8 21.02 3.93 9.07
C ARG A 8 21.64 5.32 8.96
N HIS A 9 21.20 6.10 7.98
CA HIS A 9 21.67 7.46 7.73
C HIS A 9 20.51 8.40 7.37
N ARG A 10 20.70 9.71 7.60
CA ARG A 10 19.64 10.72 7.46
C ARG A 10 19.13 10.92 6.02
N SER A 11 19.93 10.56 5.02
CA SER A 11 19.59 10.72 3.59
C SER A 11 19.04 9.45 2.95
N GLU A 12 18.88 8.37 3.71
CA GLU A 12 18.41 7.09 3.18
C GLU A 12 16.93 7.21 2.78
N ARG A 13 16.63 6.72 1.58
CA ARG A 13 15.27 6.63 1.05
C ARG A 13 14.91 5.18 0.84
N PHE A 14 13.63 4.89 0.99
CA PHE A 14 13.09 3.55 1.00
C PHE A 14 12.01 3.41 -0.06
N GLU A 15 11.99 2.23 -0.66
CA GLU A 15 10.95 1.80 -1.57
C GLU A 15 9.65 1.60 -0.77
N VAL A 16 8.51 1.86 -1.41
CA VAL A 16 7.20 1.73 -0.80
C VAL A 16 6.52 0.48 -1.34
N LEU A 17 5.98 -0.35 -0.44
CA LEU A 17 5.21 -1.54 -0.80
C LEU A 17 3.81 -1.50 -0.17
N ILE A 18 2.78 -1.46 -1.00
CA ILE A 18 1.39 -1.34 -0.59
C ILE A 18 0.71 -2.72 -0.63
N TYR A 19 -0.06 -3.04 0.41
CA TYR A 19 -0.75 -4.31 0.60
C TYR A 19 -2.28 -4.09 0.71
N PRO A 20 -3.01 -4.14 -0.40
CA PRO A 20 -4.47 -4.24 -0.38
C PRO A 20 -4.94 -5.58 0.21
N ASN A 21 -6.02 -5.59 1.00
CA ASN A 21 -6.59 -6.82 1.55
C ASN A 21 -7.29 -7.70 0.49
N SER A 22 -7.34 -9.00 0.77
CA SER A 22 -8.19 -9.99 0.12
C SER A 22 -9.67 -9.76 0.44
N TRP A 23 -10.55 -10.38 -0.34
CA TRP A 23 -12.00 -10.29 -0.17
C TRP A 23 -12.43 -10.61 1.27
N ASP A 24 -13.19 -9.70 1.89
CA ASP A 24 -13.69 -9.81 3.28
C ASP A 24 -12.61 -9.77 4.40
N PHE A 25 -11.34 -9.58 4.05
CA PHE A 25 -10.25 -9.44 5.03
C PHE A 25 -10.04 -7.98 5.47
N ASP A 26 -9.14 -7.78 6.43
CA ASP A 26 -8.71 -6.45 6.90
C ASP A 26 -7.26 -6.15 6.45
N LYS A 27 -6.82 -4.89 6.61
CA LYS A 27 -5.43 -4.41 6.49
C LYS A 27 -4.37 -5.20 7.28
N TRP A 28 -4.81 -6.08 8.18
CA TRP A 28 -3.95 -6.89 9.03
C TRP A 28 -3.53 -8.22 8.39
N GLU A 29 -4.13 -8.61 7.26
CA GLU A 29 -3.84 -9.86 6.54
C GLU A 29 -2.33 -10.10 6.35
N TYR A 30 -1.59 -9.05 5.96
CA TYR A 30 -0.16 -9.13 5.65
C TYR A 30 0.73 -8.63 6.80
N ILE A 31 0.26 -8.55 8.04
CA ILE A 31 1.03 -7.86 9.10
C ILE A 31 2.42 -8.47 9.33
N MET A 32 2.54 -9.80 9.26
CA MET A 32 3.82 -10.48 9.44
C MET A 32 4.78 -10.22 8.27
N ASP A 33 4.25 -10.19 7.05
CA ASP A 33 5.04 -9.89 5.85
C ASP A 33 5.46 -8.40 5.83
N GLN A 34 4.53 -7.49 6.13
CA GLN A 34 4.81 -6.05 6.26
C GLN A 34 5.95 -5.77 7.24
N VAL A 35 5.99 -6.45 8.39
CA VAL A 35 7.07 -6.31 9.38
C VAL A 35 8.38 -6.88 8.83
N THR A 36 8.33 -8.06 8.21
CA THR A 36 9.51 -8.72 7.64
C THR A 36 10.14 -7.83 6.56
N ILE A 37 9.34 -7.38 5.60
CA ILE A 37 9.77 -6.53 4.49
C ILE A 37 10.21 -5.15 4.98
N ALA A 38 9.57 -4.56 6.00
CA ALA A 38 10.06 -3.32 6.59
C ALA A 38 11.45 -3.46 7.22
N ASN A 39 11.76 -4.60 7.85
CA ASN A 39 13.11 -4.88 8.36
C ASN A 39 14.16 -5.03 7.24
N HIS A 40 13.73 -5.25 6.00
CA HIS A 40 14.59 -5.28 4.81
C HIS A 40 14.74 -3.92 4.11
N GLY A 41 14.20 -2.83 4.67
CA GLY A 41 14.38 -1.49 4.11
C GLY A 41 13.27 -1.06 3.16
N TYR A 42 12.03 -1.38 3.49
CA TYR A 42 10.85 -0.93 2.76
C TYR A 42 9.91 -0.17 3.69
N ILE A 43 9.25 0.87 3.19
CA ILE A 43 8.04 1.40 3.82
C ILE A 43 6.89 0.50 3.39
N THR A 44 6.16 -0.09 4.35
CA THR A 44 5.04 -0.96 4.03
C THR A 44 3.71 -0.34 4.46
N VAL A 45 2.69 -0.44 3.61
CA VAL A 45 1.35 0.12 3.85
C VAL A 45 0.28 -0.94 3.56
N GLY A 46 -0.22 -1.61 4.58
CA GLY A 46 -1.43 -2.43 4.46
C GLY A 46 -2.70 -1.59 4.56
N TYR A 47 -3.71 -1.80 3.74
CA TYR A 47 -4.98 -1.07 3.87
C TYR A 47 -6.19 -1.97 3.64
N SER A 48 -7.33 -1.57 4.22
CA SER A 48 -8.62 -2.18 3.94
C SER A 48 -9.22 -1.39 2.76
N ALA A 49 -9.52 -2.04 1.66
CA ALA A 49 -10.12 -1.39 0.51
C ALA A 49 -11.53 -0.88 0.84
N ARG A 50 -12.04 0.06 0.03
CA ARG A 50 -13.42 0.53 0.13
C ARG A 50 -14.41 -0.63 0.20
N GLY A 51 -15.49 -0.43 0.95
CA GLY A 51 -16.50 -1.44 1.24
C GLY A 51 -16.12 -2.40 2.35
N TRP A 52 -14.88 -2.36 2.86
CA TRP A 52 -14.42 -3.23 3.93
C TRP A 52 -14.14 -2.47 5.22
N HIS A 53 -14.61 -3.06 6.32
CA HIS A 53 -14.25 -2.67 7.68
C HIS A 53 -14.52 -1.18 7.93
N MET A 54 -13.48 -0.40 8.24
CA MET A 54 -13.61 1.03 8.60
C MET A 54 -13.36 1.97 7.42
N SER A 55 -13.12 1.45 6.21
CA SER A 55 -12.81 2.28 5.04
C SER A 55 -14.04 2.93 4.41
N GLY A 56 -15.25 2.56 4.85
CA GLY A 56 -16.51 3.08 4.32
C GLY A 56 -16.69 2.77 2.83
N GLY A 57 -17.66 3.42 2.18
CA GLY A 57 -17.95 3.21 0.76
C GLY A 57 -18.52 1.82 0.44
N THR A 58 -18.49 1.46 -0.85
CA THR A 58 -18.97 0.19 -1.39
C THR A 58 -17.86 -0.51 -2.16
N ILE A 59 -17.91 -1.84 -2.22
CA ILE A 59 -16.96 -2.66 -2.96
C ILE A 59 -17.09 -2.34 -4.46
N GLY A 60 -16.00 -1.96 -5.11
CA GLY A 60 -15.98 -1.55 -6.53
C GLY A 60 -15.63 -2.67 -7.51
N VAL A 61 -14.88 -3.69 -7.08
CA VAL A 61 -14.41 -4.81 -7.92
C VAL A 61 -13.59 -4.32 -9.12
N ALA A 62 -12.50 -3.60 -8.82
CA ALA A 62 -11.63 -2.96 -9.79
C ALA A 62 -12.33 -1.86 -10.61
N GLY A 63 -13.19 -1.09 -9.93
CA GLY A 63 -13.83 0.10 -10.49
C GLY A 63 -12.88 1.31 -10.53
N PRO A 64 -13.27 2.41 -11.19
CA PRO A 64 -12.48 3.64 -11.23
C PRO A 64 -12.23 4.22 -9.83
N GLU A 65 -13.14 4.00 -8.89
CA GLU A 65 -12.96 4.45 -7.52
C GLU A 65 -11.95 3.61 -6.74
N ASP A 66 -11.75 2.33 -7.08
CA ASP A 66 -10.67 1.50 -6.52
C ASP A 66 -9.31 2.02 -7.02
N ALA A 67 -9.20 2.36 -8.31
CA ALA A 67 -8.00 2.98 -8.87
C ALA A 67 -7.68 4.33 -8.19
N SER A 68 -8.70 5.17 -7.98
CA SER A 68 -8.54 6.44 -7.28
C SER A 68 -8.09 6.27 -5.83
N ASP A 69 -8.54 5.24 -5.12
CA ASP A 69 -8.07 4.96 -3.75
C ASP A 69 -6.60 4.56 -3.74
N ILE A 70 -6.17 3.77 -4.72
CA ILE A 70 -4.77 3.35 -4.85
C ILE A 70 -3.88 4.59 -5.01
N SER A 71 -4.18 5.47 -5.97
CA SER A 71 -3.44 6.73 -6.16
C SER A 71 -3.47 7.59 -4.90
N THR A 72 -4.62 7.67 -4.21
CA THR A 72 -4.73 8.43 -2.96
C THR A 72 -3.80 7.88 -1.87
N ILE A 73 -3.63 6.56 -1.77
CA ILE A 73 -2.73 5.95 -0.79
C ILE A 73 -1.27 6.20 -1.17
N ILE A 74 -0.93 6.12 -2.46
CA ILE A 74 0.41 6.43 -2.99
C ILE A 74 0.74 7.90 -2.67
N ASP A 75 -0.13 8.84 -3.04
CA ASP A 75 0.04 10.25 -2.73
C ASP A 75 0.18 10.50 -1.23
N TRP A 76 -0.66 9.85 -0.42
CA TRP A 76 -0.64 10.01 1.02
C TRP A 76 0.70 9.57 1.63
N VAL A 77 1.24 8.41 1.24
CA VAL A 77 2.51 7.93 1.81
C VAL A 77 3.69 8.79 1.34
N LEU A 78 3.71 9.21 0.08
CA LEU A 78 4.76 10.07 -0.46
C LEU A 78 4.75 11.47 0.20
N ALA A 79 3.56 12.04 0.43
CA ALA A 79 3.40 13.35 1.06
C ALA A 79 3.68 13.34 2.57
N ASN A 80 3.36 12.25 3.28
CA ASN A 80 3.59 12.16 4.73
C ASN A 80 5.00 11.68 5.09
N HIS A 81 5.73 11.09 4.15
CA HIS A 81 7.09 10.60 4.34
C HIS A 81 8.08 11.22 3.35
N VAL A 82 7.90 12.52 3.06
CA VAL A 82 8.81 13.30 2.23
C VAL A 82 10.24 13.18 2.73
N GLY A 83 11.16 12.84 1.82
CA GLY A 83 12.57 12.65 2.16
C GLY A 83 12.93 11.23 2.56
N LEU A 84 11.95 10.40 2.93
CA LEU A 84 12.12 9.02 3.34
C LEU A 84 11.57 8.04 2.30
N ALA A 85 10.40 8.31 1.72
CA ALA A 85 9.88 7.53 0.61
C ALA A 85 10.55 7.95 -0.72
N ASP A 86 10.92 6.99 -1.55
CA ASP A 86 11.36 7.22 -2.93
C ASP A 86 10.14 7.24 -3.87
N PRO A 87 9.79 8.39 -4.46
CA PRO A 87 8.62 8.49 -5.34
C PRO A 87 8.75 7.68 -6.63
N ASN A 88 9.96 7.25 -7.01
CA ASN A 88 10.18 6.44 -8.21
C ASN A 88 10.15 4.93 -7.94
N LYS A 89 9.89 4.53 -6.70
CA LYS A 89 9.97 3.13 -6.25
C LYS A 89 8.79 2.77 -5.37
N VAL A 90 7.62 2.76 -5.98
CA VAL A 90 6.36 2.36 -5.35
C VAL A 90 5.88 1.08 -6.03
N GLY A 91 5.55 0.08 -5.23
CA GLY A 91 5.02 -1.19 -5.69
C GLY A 91 3.82 -1.64 -4.87
N MET A 92 3.10 -2.63 -5.40
CA MET A 92 1.97 -3.24 -4.73
C MET A 92 2.09 -4.76 -4.74
N VAL A 93 1.71 -5.40 -3.64
CA VAL A 93 1.65 -6.86 -3.51
C VAL A 93 0.33 -7.24 -2.85
N GLY A 94 -0.38 -8.19 -3.45
CA GLY A 94 -1.62 -8.70 -2.88
C GLY A 94 -2.02 -10.04 -3.49
N LEU A 95 -2.84 -10.77 -2.76
CA LEU A 95 -3.48 -12.03 -3.16
C LEU A 95 -4.96 -11.78 -3.46
N SER A 96 -5.57 -12.60 -4.32
CA SER A 96 -7.02 -12.60 -4.54
C SER A 96 -7.52 -11.22 -4.98
N TYR A 97 -8.49 -10.63 -4.28
CA TYR A 97 -8.94 -9.26 -4.50
C TYR A 97 -7.79 -8.24 -4.44
N GLY A 98 -6.88 -8.38 -3.46
CA GLY A 98 -5.70 -7.54 -3.36
C GLY A 98 -4.74 -7.69 -4.55
N GLY A 99 -4.64 -8.89 -5.13
CA GLY A 99 -3.86 -9.12 -6.34
C GLY A 99 -4.44 -8.43 -7.57
N MET A 100 -5.77 -8.47 -7.71
CA MET A 100 -6.48 -7.69 -8.73
C MET A 100 -6.24 -6.19 -8.56
N LEU A 101 -6.31 -5.68 -7.32
CA LEU A 101 -6.03 -4.27 -7.02
C LEU A 101 -4.57 -3.89 -7.31
N ALA A 102 -3.60 -4.77 -7.04
CA ALA A 102 -2.21 -4.53 -7.37
C ALA A 102 -1.99 -4.38 -8.89
N LEU A 103 -2.64 -5.22 -9.70
CA LEU A 103 -2.61 -5.10 -11.16
C LEU A 103 -3.33 -3.84 -11.66
N LEU A 104 -4.47 -3.49 -11.04
CA LEU A 104 -5.18 -2.25 -11.36
C LEU A 104 -4.31 -1.02 -11.06
N GLY A 105 -3.64 -1.00 -9.91
CA GLY A 105 -2.73 0.07 -9.52
C GLY A 105 -1.60 0.25 -10.53
N ALA A 106 -0.94 -0.84 -10.93
CA ALA A 106 0.10 -0.80 -11.96
C ALA A 106 -0.39 -0.27 -13.32
N ALA A 107 -1.68 -0.42 -13.63
CA ALA A 107 -2.28 0.11 -14.86
C ALA A 107 -2.73 1.58 -14.73
N ALA A 108 -3.14 2.00 -13.53
CA ALA A 108 -3.73 3.31 -13.28
C ALA A 108 -2.69 4.37 -12.87
N ASP A 109 -1.63 3.96 -12.17
CA ASP A 109 -0.62 4.85 -11.56
C ASP A 109 0.79 4.25 -11.68
N PRO A 110 1.43 4.37 -12.87
CA PRO A 110 2.71 3.73 -13.19
C PRO A 110 3.95 4.49 -12.72
#